data_AF-A0A9D7SWL4-F1
#
_entry.id   AF-A0A9D7SWL4-F1
#
_cell.length_a   1.000
_cell.length_b   1.000
_cell.length_c   1.000
_cell.angle_alpha   90.00
_cell.angle_beta   90.00
_cell.angle_gamma   90.00
#
_symmetry.space_group_name_H-M   'P 1'
#
loop_
_entity.id
_entity.type
_entity.pdbx_description
1 polymer ?
#
loop_
_entity_poly.entity_id
_entity_poly.type
_entity_poly.pdbx_seq_one_letter_code
_entity_poly.pdbx_strand_id
1 'polypeptide(L)'
;MRDLRLFLFLFTQIFNISIYAQAKNDYNWVLGYPPNDPDRYFGGTMLKFSPDLAPPEYFETRCVSGDVSILSDSNGKLLLYSEGCRIYNSHHSVMDNGDSIAYGKIWRNYCDFVGYPGTQNHLILPWPGDTSQAIALYIKESDDHGHYLRNLGIKILYFQETFLIALKLYIFVAIFANGMAG
;
A
#
# COMPACT_ATOMS: atom_id res chain seq x y z
N MET A 1 -45.58 30.26 13.17
CA MET A 1 -45.19 29.38 12.03
C MET A 1 -43.76 29.63 11.53
N ARG A 2 -43.29 30.89 11.44
CA ARG A 2 -41.91 31.22 11.02
C ARG A 2 -40.85 30.65 11.97
N ASP A 3 -41.09 30.74 13.28
CA ASP A 3 -40.13 30.33 14.30
C ASP A 3 -39.97 28.80 14.40
N LEU A 4 -41.05 28.06 14.13
CA LEU A 4 -41.02 26.59 14.04
C LEU A 4 -40.22 26.11 12.81
N ARG A 5 -40.29 26.84 11.70
CA ARG A 5 -39.50 26.54 10.48
C ARG A 5 -38.01 26.83 10.69
N LEU A 6 -37.69 27.92 11.38
CA LEU A 6 -36.32 28.25 11.80
C LEU A 6 -35.74 27.21 12.76
N PHE A 7 -36.54 26.76 13.73
CA PHE A 7 -36.14 25.72 14.66
C PHE A 7 -35.87 24.37 13.97
N LEU A 8 -36.76 23.95 13.05
CA LEU A 8 -36.56 22.74 12.23
C LEU A 8 -35.31 22.83 11.35
N PHE A 9 -35.03 24.01 10.76
CA PHE A 9 -33.82 24.23 9.97
C PHE A 9 -32.55 24.18 10.81
N LEU A 10 -32.56 24.73 12.03
CA LEU A 10 -31.40 24.64 12.94
C LEU A 10 -31.20 23.22 13.48
N PHE A 11 -32.29 22.48 13.74
CA PHE A 11 -32.24 21.10 14.21
C PHE A 11 -31.63 20.14 13.17
N THR A 12 -31.90 20.35 11.87
CA THR A 12 -31.29 19.54 10.81
C THR A 12 -29.80 19.84 10.61
N GLN A 13 -29.32 21.05 10.95
CA GLN A 13 -27.89 21.39 10.88
C GLN A 13 -27.07 20.71 11.99
N ILE A 14 -27.66 20.46 13.17
CA ILE A 14 -26.97 19.85 14.32
C ILE A 14 -26.63 18.36 14.07
N PHE A 15 -27.35 17.67 13.19
CA PHE A 15 -27.06 16.27 12.83
C PHE A 15 -25.91 16.08 11.83
N ASN A 16 -25.34 17.17 11.27
CA ASN A 16 -24.29 17.09 10.24
C ASN A 16 -22.86 17.17 10.79
N ILE A 17 -22.65 17.25 12.11
CA ILE A 17 -21.34 17.58 12.71
C ILE A 17 -20.48 16.33 13.02
N SER A 18 -20.79 15.17 12.44
CA SER A 18 -20.00 13.94 12.69
C SER A 18 -19.81 13.11 11.44
N ILE A 19 -19.28 13.75 10.39
CA ILE A 19 -18.80 13.01 9.22
C ILE A 19 -17.35 12.58 9.51
N TYR A 20 -17.17 11.36 10.05
CA TYR A 20 -15.88 10.69 10.07
C TYR A 20 -15.56 10.17 8.65
N ALA A 21 -15.39 11.08 7.69
CA ALA A 21 -15.10 10.73 6.30
C ALA A 21 -13.61 10.49 6.02
N GLN A 22 -12.72 10.81 6.96
CA GLN A 22 -11.29 10.60 6.76
C GLN A 22 -10.91 9.18 7.16
N ALA A 23 -10.97 8.26 6.20
CA ALA A 23 -10.31 6.97 6.32
C ALA A 23 -8.82 7.21 6.59
N LYS A 24 -8.26 6.55 7.62
CA LYS A 24 -6.88 6.80 8.05
C LYS A 24 -5.85 5.88 7.39
N ASN A 25 -6.26 5.14 6.36
CA ASN A 25 -5.45 4.09 5.75
C ASN A 25 -4.18 4.62 5.07
N ASP A 26 -4.13 5.91 4.73
CA ASP A 26 -3.03 6.62 4.08
C ASP A 26 -2.30 7.63 5.00
N TYR A 27 -2.49 7.52 6.32
CA TYR A 27 -1.90 8.45 7.31
C TYR A 27 -0.36 8.42 7.37
N ASN A 28 0.27 7.39 6.83
CA ASN A 28 1.72 7.23 6.84
C ASN A 28 2.25 7.29 5.42
N TRP A 29 3.23 8.13 5.16
CA TRP A 29 3.96 8.17 3.88
C TRP A 29 5.39 7.73 4.11
N VAL A 30 5.80 6.67 3.44
CA VAL A 30 7.14 6.10 3.49
C VAL A 30 7.91 6.55 2.27
N LEU A 31 9.02 7.23 2.51
CA LEU A 31 9.89 7.85 1.53
C LEU A 31 11.35 7.41 1.77
N GLY A 32 12.24 7.83 0.87
CA GLY A 32 13.66 7.62 1.01
C GLY A 32 14.20 6.39 0.27
N TYR A 33 15.49 6.17 0.42
CA TYR A 33 16.24 5.09 -0.25
C TYR A 33 17.64 4.96 0.38
N PRO A 34 18.34 3.82 0.20
CA PRO A 34 19.72 3.66 0.64
C PRO A 34 20.68 4.63 -0.08
N PRO A 35 21.82 5.04 0.51
CA PRO A 35 22.39 4.55 1.78
C PRO A 35 21.59 4.99 3.01
N ASN A 36 21.79 4.33 4.14
CA ASN A 36 21.11 4.66 5.39
C ASN A 36 22.05 5.43 6.32
N ASP A 37 21.59 6.57 6.82
CA ASP A 37 22.23 7.34 7.90
C ASP A 37 21.13 8.09 8.70
N PRO A 38 20.29 7.35 9.47
CA PRO A 38 19.13 7.94 10.14
C PRO A 38 19.51 9.03 11.14
N ASP A 39 20.69 8.91 11.78
CA ASP A 39 21.23 9.90 12.70
C ASP A 39 21.53 11.25 12.02
N ARG A 40 21.73 11.24 10.70
CA ARG A 40 21.86 12.43 9.85
C ARG A 40 20.63 12.69 8.98
N TYR A 41 19.48 12.15 9.37
CA TYR A 41 18.21 12.38 8.69
C TYR A 41 18.21 11.87 7.23
N PHE A 42 18.90 10.76 6.95
CA PHE A 42 19.02 10.15 5.62
C PHE A 42 18.73 8.64 5.64
N GLY A 43 18.17 8.12 4.55
CA GLY A 43 17.67 6.73 4.46
C GLY A 43 16.15 6.70 4.38
N GLY A 44 15.53 5.73 5.05
CA GLY A 44 14.07 5.65 5.16
C GLY A 44 13.53 6.83 5.94
N THR A 45 12.47 7.45 5.42
CA THR A 45 11.80 8.60 6.04
C THR A 45 10.31 8.32 6.10
N MET A 46 9.69 8.46 7.27
CA MET A 46 8.25 8.31 7.44
C MET A 46 7.62 9.63 7.88
N LEU A 47 6.65 10.11 7.10
CA LEU A 47 5.80 11.23 7.44
C LEU A 47 4.47 10.71 8.00
N LYS A 48 4.04 11.24 9.15
CA LYS A 48 2.79 10.86 9.82
C LYS A 48 1.81 12.03 9.80
N PHE A 49 0.76 11.91 9.00
CA PHE A 49 -0.33 12.87 9.00
C PHE A 49 -1.14 12.66 10.26
N SER A 50 -1.12 13.63 11.16
CA SER A 50 -1.88 13.64 12.40
C SER A 50 -2.30 15.08 12.70
N PRO A 51 -3.32 15.31 13.54
CA PRO A 51 -3.78 16.67 13.85
C PRO A 51 -2.65 17.62 14.29
N ASP A 52 -1.64 17.08 14.97
CA ASP A 52 -0.52 17.86 15.52
C ASP A 52 0.76 17.81 14.65
N LEU A 53 0.68 17.23 13.43
CA LEU A 53 1.78 17.00 12.49
C LEU A 53 3.10 16.57 13.16
N ALA A 54 3.26 15.27 13.39
CA ALA A 54 4.47 14.73 13.97
C ALA A 54 5.72 14.99 13.10
N PRO A 55 6.90 15.19 13.71
CA PRO A 55 8.16 15.30 12.96
C PRO A 55 8.43 14.01 12.16
N PRO A 56 9.18 14.09 11.05
CA PRO A 56 9.58 12.91 10.29
C PRO A 56 10.36 11.92 11.16
N GLU A 57 10.08 10.63 10.97
CA GLU A 57 10.86 9.54 11.56
C GLU A 57 11.85 9.00 10.52
N TYR A 58 13.10 8.75 10.93
CA TYR A 58 14.15 8.23 10.07
C TYR A 58 14.55 6.82 10.50
N PHE A 59 14.74 5.92 9.53
CA PHE A 59 15.02 4.51 9.78
C PHE A 59 15.87 3.90 8.67
N GLU A 60 16.48 2.73 8.92
CA GLU A 60 17.17 1.99 7.87
C GLU A 60 16.17 1.35 6.91
N THR A 61 16.26 1.68 5.63
CA THR A 61 15.36 1.13 4.61
C THR A 61 16.13 0.29 3.59
N ARG A 62 15.44 -0.72 3.06
CA ARG A 62 15.77 -1.37 1.77
C ARG A 62 14.73 -1.07 0.69
N CYS A 63 13.65 -0.40 1.07
CA CYS A 63 12.64 0.12 0.17
C CYS A 63 13.22 1.32 -0.57
N VAL A 64 13.16 1.29 -1.89
CA VAL A 64 13.50 2.44 -2.73
C VAL A 64 12.18 3.14 -3.07
N SER A 65 11.90 4.23 -2.37
CA SER A 65 10.58 4.86 -2.33
C SER A 65 10.30 5.75 -3.56
N GLY A 66 10.17 5.14 -4.74
CA GLY A 66 9.72 5.81 -5.96
C GLY A 66 8.21 5.74 -6.16
N ASP A 67 7.65 4.53 -6.09
CA ASP A 67 6.22 4.24 -6.12
C ASP A 67 5.95 3.29 -4.94
N VAL A 68 5.21 3.75 -3.94
CA VAL A 68 5.02 2.99 -2.69
C VAL A 68 3.52 2.87 -2.42
N SER A 69 3.05 1.63 -2.29
CA SER A 69 1.72 1.37 -1.75
C SER A 69 1.79 1.13 -0.25
N ILE A 70 0.95 1.82 0.52
CA ILE A 70 0.99 1.86 1.98
C ILE A 70 -0.39 1.57 2.53
N LEU A 71 -0.44 0.85 3.66
CA LEU A 71 -1.66 0.61 4.39
C LEU A 71 -1.46 0.88 5.88
N SER A 72 -2.37 1.67 6.43
CA SER A 72 -2.51 1.93 7.86
C SER A 72 -3.84 1.38 8.37
N ASP A 73 -3.94 1.14 9.68
CA ASP A 73 -5.18 0.73 10.34
C ASP A 73 -6.18 1.89 10.48
N SER A 74 -7.35 1.62 11.05
CA SER A 74 -8.40 2.63 11.29
C SER A 74 -7.98 3.73 12.27
N ASN A 75 -6.91 3.52 13.05
CA ASN A 75 -6.35 4.51 13.96
C ASN A 75 -5.24 5.35 13.30
N GLY A 76 -4.80 4.99 12.09
CA GLY A 76 -3.70 5.62 11.37
C GLY A 76 -2.33 5.04 11.72
N LYS A 77 -2.26 3.87 12.37
CA LYS A 77 -0.99 3.16 12.61
C LYS A 77 -0.58 2.41 11.34
N LEU A 78 0.68 2.53 10.94
CA LEU A 78 1.24 1.78 9.82
C LEU A 78 1.06 0.27 10.06
N LEU A 79 0.52 -0.44 9.06
CA LEU A 79 0.43 -1.89 9.04
C LEU A 79 1.52 -2.49 8.15
N LEU A 80 1.61 -1.99 6.90
CA LEU A 80 2.60 -2.42 5.93
C LEU A 80 2.77 -1.42 4.79
N TYR A 81 3.79 -1.65 3.96
CA TYR A 81 4.02 -0.93 2.71
C TYR A 81 4.83 -1.77 1.72
N SER A 82 4.92 -1.33 0.47
CA SER A 82 5.62 -2.04 -0.61
C SER A 82 6.06 -1.08 -1.70
N GLU A 83 7.25 -1.28 -2.26
CA GLU A 83 7.70 -0.67 -3.53
C GLU A 83 7.45 -1.57 -4.76
N GLY A 84 6.53 -2.53 -4.65
CA GLY A 84 6.20 -3.49 -5.72
C GLY A 84 7.18 -4.66 -5.84
N CYS A 85 8.33 -4.60 -5.16
CA CYS A 85 9.29 -5.71 -5.08
C CYS A 85 9.09 -6.57 -3.85
N ARG A 86 9.00 -5.89 -2.69
CA ARG A 86 8.94 -6.48 -1.37
C ARG A 86 7.82 -5.83 -0.57
N ILE A 87 7.28 -6.56 0.39
CA ILE A 87 6.30 -6.06 1.35
C ILE A 87 6.96 -5.99 2.71
N TYR A 88 6.88 -4.82 3.34
CA TYR A 88 7.46 -4.51 4.65
C TYR A 88 6.34 -4.37 5.66
N ASN A 89 6.59 -4.82 6.88
CA ASN A 89 5.69 -4.63 8.01
C ASN A 89 5.87 -3.23 8.65
N SER A 90 5.11 -2.99 9.71
CA SER A 90 5.19 -1.78 10.53
C SER A 90 6.51 -1.55 11.26
N HIS A 91 7.38 -2.56 11.32
CA HIS A 91 8.75 -2.49 11.88
C HIS A 91 9.80 -2.31 10.77
N HIS A 92 9.40 -1.85 9.58
CA HIS A 92 10.27 -1.62 8.42
C HIS A 92 11.07 -2.85 7.96
N SER A 93 10.59 -4.05 8.33
CA SER A 93 11.21 -5.33 7.99
C SER A 93 10.38 -6.06 6.95
N VAL A 94 11.03 -6.77 6.03
CA VAL A 94 10.32 -7.57 5.01
C VAL A 94 9.45 -8.63 5.69
N MET A 95 8.18 -8.68 5.33
CA MET A 95 7.23 -9.69 5.83
C MET A 95 7.58 -11.08 5.32
N ASP A 96 7.18 -12.12 6.06
CA ASP A 96 7.30 -13.51 5.60
C ASP A 96 6.62 -13.71 4.24
N ASN A 97 7.34 -14.37 3.32
CA ASN A 97 6.96 -14.53 1.91
C ASN A 97 6.74 -13.21 1.15
N GLY A 98 7.05 -12.07 1.77
CA GLY A 98 6.92 -10.72 1.23
C GLY A 98 8.13 -10.27 0.43
N ASP A 99 9.15 -11.10 0.27
CA ASP A 99 10.43 -10.76 -0.35
C ASP A 99 10.40 -10.76 -1.89
N SER A 100 9.40 -11.37 -2.53
CA SER A 100 9.43 -11.55 -3.99
C SER A 100 8.05 -11.60 -4.68
N ILE A 101 7.24 -10.55 -4.53
CA ILE A 101 5.83 -10.53 -5.01
C ILE A 101 5.68 -10.68 -6.53
N ALA A 102 6.55 -10.08 -7.34
CA ALA A 102 6.53 -10.16 -8.80
C ALA A 102 7.79 -10.83 -9.38
N TYR A 103 8.28 -11.90 -8.73
CA TYR A 103 9.58 -12.49 -9.04
C TYR A 103 9.73 -12.90 -10.51
N GLY A 104 10.88 -12.53 -11.08
CA GLY A 104 11.20 -12.68 -12.50
C GLY A 104 12.53 -12.00 -12.84
N LYS A 105 12.84 -11.94 -14.12
CA LYS A 105 13.99 -11.22 -14.68
C LYS A 105 13.91 -9.73 -14.34
N ILE A 106 12.73 -9.14 -14.47
CA ILE A 106 12.50 -7.73 -14.13
C ILE A 106 12.74 -7.48 -12.64
N TRP A 107 12.17 -8.32 -11.77
CA TRP A 107 12.41 -8.21 -10.32
C TRP A 107 13.92 -8.23 -9.98
N ARG A 108 14.67 -9.21 -10.51
CA ARG A 108 16.11 -9.36 -10.21
C ARG A 108 16.97 -8.19 -10.69
N ASN A 109 16.57 -7.54 -11.78
CA ASN A 109 17.38 -6.49 -12.39
C ASN A 109 17.16 -5.11 -11.76
N TYR A 110 16.01 -4.88 -11.10
CA TYR A 110 15.59 -3.54 -10.68
C TYR A 110 15.35 -3.41 -9.16
N CYS A 111 14.93 -4.47 -8.48
CA CYS A 111 14.44 -4.37 -7.09
C CYS A 111 15.48 -3.99 -6.04
N ASP A 112 16.77 -4.11 -6.33
CA ASP A 112 17.84 -3.66 -5.45
C ASP A 112 18.28 -2.21 -5.72
N PHE A 113 17.77 -1.59 -6.79
CA PHE A 113 18.22 -0.27 -7.25
C PHE A 113 17.12 0.77 -7.27
N VAL A 114 15.94 0.44 -7.81
CA VAL A 114 14.88 1.43 -8.09
C VAL A 114 13.47 0.96 -7.69
N GLY A 115 13.33 -0.19 -7.05
CA GLY A 115 12.03 -0.83 -6.85
C GLY A 115 11.53 -1.54 -8.12
N TYR A 116 10.26 -1.94 -8.15
CA TYR A 116 9.73 -2.67 -9.31
C TYR A 116 9.40 -1.65 -10.42
N PRO A 117 9.96 -1.78 -11.62
CA PRO A 117 9.76 -0.79 -12.66
C PRO A 117 8.33 -0.91 -13.20
N GLY A 118 7.54 0.13 -12.95
CA GLY A 118 6.18 0.26 -13.46
C GLY A 118 5.46 1.39 -12.75
N THR A 119 4.73 2.22 -13.49
CA THR A 119 3.94 3.30 -12.91
C THR A 119 2.62 2.74 -12.39
N GLN A 120 2.30 2.98 -11.10
CA GLN A 120 1.07 2.53 -10.44
C GLN A 120 0.84 1.01 -10.63
N ASN A 121 1.91 0.25 -10.57
CA ASN A 121 1.91 -1.17 -10.90
C ASN A 121 1.59 -2.07 -9.70
N HIS A 122 1.42 -1.51 -8.50
CA HIS A 122 1.05 -2.25 -7.31
C HIS A 122 0.17 -1.40 -6.39
N LEU A 123 -0.76 -2.06 -5.71
CA LEU A 123 -1.73 -1.45 -4.82
C LEU A 123 -2.04 -2.41 -3.68
N ILE A 124 -2.12 -1.90 -2.46
CA ILE A 124 -2.54 -2.64 -1.29
C ILE A 124 -3.84 -2.04 -0.77
N LEU A 125 -4.85 -2.88 -0.60
CA LEU A 125 -6.17 -2.49 -0.11
C LEU A 125 -6.49 -3.28 1.17
N PRO A 126 -7.20 -2.67 2.14
CA PRO A 126 -7.72 -3.41 3.28
C PRO A 126 -8.69 -4.48 2.81
N TRP A 127 -8.74 -5.62 3.52
CA TRP A 127 -9.75 -6.63 3.23
C TRP A 127 -11.15 -6.12 3.63
N PRO A 128 -12.18 -6.27 2.78
CA PRO A 128 -13.53 -5.86 3.12
C PRO A 128 -14.07 -6.63 4.34
N GLY A 129 -14.29 -5.92 5.44
CA GLY A 129 -14.89 -6.48 6.65
C GLY A 129 -13.96 -7.30 7.55
N ASP A 130 -12.65 -7.38 7.25
CA ASP A 130 -11.65 -8.04 8.10
C ASP A 130 -10.41 -7.16 8.27
N THR A 131 -10.16 -6.70 9.49
CA THR A 131 -9.00 -5.84 9.80
C THR A 131 -7.70 -6.61 9.98
N SER A 132 -7.74 -7.95 9.96
CA SER A 132 -6.56 -8.82 10.07
C SER A 132 -5.93 -9.18 8.72
N GLN A 133 -6.54 -8.72 7.62
CA GLN A 133 -6.15 -9.08 6.26
C GLN A 133 -6.06 -7.86 5.32
N ALA A 134 -5.26 -8.00 4.27
CA ALA A 134 -5.20 -7.10 3.13
C ALA A 134 -4.99 -7.85 1.81
N ILE A 135 -5.30 -7.18 0.71
CA ILE A 135 -5.04 -7.68 -0.64
C ILE A 135 -3.99 -6.79 -1.31
N ALA A 136 -2.90 -7.39 -1.78
CA ALA A 136 -1.93 -6.76 -2.66
C ALA A 136 -2.23 -7.17 -4.11
N LEU A 137 -2.53 -6.19 -4.93
CA LEU A 137 -2.65 -6.31 -6.38
C LEU A 137 -1.36 -5.79 -6.99
N TYR A 138 -0.80 -6.51 -7.96
CA TYR A 138 0.43 -6.07 -8.62
C TYR A 138 0.48 -6.55 -10.07
N ILE A 139 1.16 -5.81 -10.93
CA ILE A 139 1.40 -6.19 -12.31
C ILE A 139 2.79 -6.80 -12.39
N LYS A 140 2.85 -8.07 -12.83
CA LYS A 140 4.09 -8.73 -13.22
C LYS A 140 4.31 -8.54 -14.72
N GLU A 141 5.37 -7.84 -15.07
CA GLU A 141 5.88 -7.75 -16.44
C GLU A 141 6.43 -9.11 -16.91
N SER A 142 6.24 -9.43 -18.19
CA SER A 142 6.76 -10.65 -18.78
C SER A 142 8.30 -10.69 -18.75
N ASP A 143 8.84 -11.88 -18.54
CA ASP A 143 10.30 -12.13 -18.56
C ASP A 143 10.84 -12.25 -20.00
N ASP A 144 9.95 -12.41 -20.99
CA ASP A 144 10.27 -12.58 -22.41
C ASP A 144 10.50 -11.24 -23.12
N HIS A 145 11.19 -11.29 -24.27
CA HIS A 145 11.61 -10.11 -25.05
C HIS A 145 10.46 -9.34 -25.76
N GLY A 146 9.20 -9.60 -25.42
CA GLY A 146 8.04 -8.83 -25.83
C GLY A 146 7.48 -8.03 -24.66
N HIS A 147 7.84 -6.75 -24.56
CA HIS A 147 7.50 -5.82 -23.47
C HIS A 147 5.99 -5.50 -23.27
N TYR A 148 5.09 -6.31 -23.81
CA TYR A 148 3.66 -6.01 -23.86
C TYR A 148 2.78 -6.97 -23.06
N LEU A 149 3.33 -8.08 -22.54
CA LEU A 149 2.56 -9.02 -21.73
C LEU A 149 2.71 -8.68 -20.24
N ARG A 150 1.58 -8.34 -19.63
CA ARG A 150 1.43 -7.99 -18.22
C ARG A 150 0.46 -8.95 -17.56
N ASN A 151 0.84 -9.52 -16.43
CA ASN A 151 -0.01 -10.41 -15.66
C ASN A 151 -0.43 -9.72 -14.36
N LEU A 152 -1.73 -9.74 -14.05
CA LEU A 152 -2.21 -9.34 -12.74
C LEU A 152 -1.91 -10.44 -11.73
N GLY A 153 -1.10 -10.11 -10.73
CA GLY A 153 -0.87 -10.90 -9.54
C GLY A 153 -1.72 -10.40 -8.38
N ILE A 154 -2.15 -11.35 -7.54
CA ILE A 154 -2.93 -11.09 -6.33
C ILE A 154 -2.25 -11.83 -5.19
N LYS A 155 -2.02 -11.15 -4.07
CA LYS A 155 -1.53 -11.77 -2.84
C LYS A 155 -2.41 -11.34 -1.67
N ILE A 156 -2.91 -12.32 -0.92
CA ILE A 156 -3.60 -12.08 0.35
C ILE A 156 -2.55 -12.00 1.45
N LEU A 157 -2.64 -10.95 2.27
CA LEU A 157 -1.71 -10.64 3.35
C LEU A 157 -2.45 -10.78 4.68
N TYR A 158 -1.78 -11.35 5.67
CA TYR A 158 -2.30 -11.57 7.01
C TYR A 158 -1.41 -10.83 8.01
N PHE A 159 -2.02 -10.15 8.99
CA PHE A 159 -1.31 -9.34 9.99
C PHE A 159 -1.06 -10.07 11.32
N GLN A 160 -1.50 -11.32 11.47
CA GLN A 160 -1.39 -12.04 12.74
C GLN A 160 0.08 -12.39 13.07
N GLU A 161 0.54 -11.93 14.23
CA GLU A 161 1.69 -12.51 14.91
C GLU A 161 1.29 -13.85 15.55
N THR A 162 1.22 -14.92 14.76
CA THR A 162 1.57 -16.30 15.18
C THR A 162 1.28 -17.29 14.04
N PHE A 163 2.35 -17.99 13.62
CA PHE A 163 2.43 -19.29 12.95
C PHE A 163 1.23 -19.86 12.14
N LEU A 164 1.60 -20.26 10.91
CA LEU A 164 1.20 -21.46 10.13
C LEU A 164 0.16 -21.33 8.99
N ILE A 165 0.69 -21.65 7.79
CA ILE A 165 0.06 -22.09 6.53
C ILE A 165 -0.32 -20.97 5.54
N ALA A 166 0.65 -20.62 4.69
CA ALA A 166 0.37 -19.98 3.41
C ALA A 166 -0.26 -20.99 2.45
N LEU A 167 -1.58 -20.91 2.25
CA LEU A 167 -2.24 -21.54 1.11
C LEU A 167 -1.93 -20.71 -0.15
N LYS A 168 -1.12 -21.27 -1.06
CA LYS A 168 -0.95 -20.73 -2.42
C LYS A 168 -2.25 -20.93 -3.20
N LEU A 169 -3.05 -19.88 -3.33
CA LEU A 169 -4.15 -19.84 -4.30
C LEU A 169 -3.65 -19.13 -5.57
N TYR A 170 -3.33 -19.88 -6.62
CA TYR A 170 -3.08 -19.30 -7.94
C TYR A 170 -4.43 -19.11 -8.64
N ILE A 171 -4.96 -17.89 -8.63
CA ILE A 171 -6.04 -17.51 -9.54
C ILE A 171 -5.39 -16.84 -10.76
N PHE A 172 -5.33 -17.55 -11.88
CA PHE A 172 -5.02 -16.96 -13.18
C PHE A 172 -6.31 -16.39 -13.77
N VAL A 173 -6.48 -15.07 -13.76
CA VAL A 173 -7.45 -14.40 -14.63
C VAL A 173 -6.71 -13.94 -15.88
N ALA A 174 -6.90 -14.66 -16.99
CA ALA A 174 -6.48 -14.18 -18.30
C ALA A 174 -7.49 -13.14 -18.80
N ILE A 175 -7.13 -11.86 -18.80
CA ILE A 175 -7.90 -10.82 -19.47
C ILE A 175 -7.43 -10.78 -20.92
N PHE A 176 -8.22 -11.34 -21.84
CA PHE A 176 -8.02 -11.14 -23.27
C PHE A 176 -8.54 -9.75 -23.65
N ALA A 177 -7.63 -8.80 -23.89
CA ALA A 177 -7.98 -7.59 -24.62
C ALA A 177 -8.12 -7.97 -26.10
N ASN A 178 -9.35 -8.12 -26.58
CA ASN A 178 -9.61 -8.20 -28.02
C ASN A 178 -9.28 -6.83 -28.64
N GLY A 179 -8.09 -6.73 -29.22
CA GLY A 179 -7.75 -5.64 -30.13
C GLY A 179 -8.61 -5.75 -31.38
N MET A 180 -9.45 -4.76 -31.60
CA MET A 180 -10.12 -4.55 -32.89
C MET A 180 -9.04 -4.28 -33.94
N ALA A 181 -8.87 -5.21 -34.88
CA ALA A 181 -8.15 -4.96 -36.12
C ALA A 181 -9.12 -4.27 -37.09
N GLY A 182 -8.72 -3.09 -37.58
CA GLY A 182 -9.18 -2.55 -38.86
C GLY A 182 -8.32 -3.09 -39.99
#